data_AF-A0AA36M9B4-F1
#
_entry.id   AF-A0AA36M9B4-F1
#
_cell.length_a   1.000
_cell.length_b   1.000
_cell.length_c   1.000
_cell.angle_alpha   90.00
_cell.angle_beta   90.00
_cell.angle_gamma   90.00
#
_symmetry.space_group_name_H-M   'P 1'
#
loop_
_entity.id
_entity.type
_entity.pdbx_description
1 polymer ?
#
loop_
_entity_poly.entity_id
_entity_poly.type
_entity_poly.pdbx_seq_one_letter_code
_entity_poly.pdbx_strand_id
1 'polypeptide(L)'
;MFDFKHIKPLDKGYEDMPGAMVLFSTPGMLHGGQSLKVFRKWCHDPRNMIIMPGYCVAGTVGAKVIRGMKKIEIEGKMHDINLAVEYMLFSPHADVKGIMQEFHVPVLMPANGESVVIPGIATLEVDVPHDIVQRCIDLDPAPSKKACPFSACLIMDKQNGLEVISCEAAANKLQMGLHTITLSQLIKSRNPVDWRALSEALTIHDSNLQHKQDGIELFHGEICVLPVKGDENQVELIWDECREAWQSVIMQTIQETLSKQPLGIT
;
A
#
# COMPACT_ATOMS: atom_id res chain seq x y z
N MET A 1 36.56 -9.81 31.96
CA MET A 1 36.21 -8.37 31.84
C MET A 1 35.08 -7.95 32.80
N PHE A 2 34.30 -8.88 33.38
CA PHE A 2 33.29 -8.53 34.40
C PHE A 2 33.46 -9.40 35.66
N ASP A 3 34.36 -8.98 36.55
CA ASP A 3 34.48 -9.49 37.92
C ASP A 3 34.35 -8.29 38.88
N PHE A 4 33.18 -8.17 39.50
CA PHE A 4 32.83 -7.01 40.32
C PHE A 4 32.96 -7.34 41.80
N LYS A 5 33.90 -6.70 42.49
CA LYS A 5 34.23 -6.97 43.90
C LYS A 5 33.06 -6.82 44.89
N HIS A 6 32.09 -5.96 44.58
CA HIS A 6 31.01 -5.59 45.51
C HIS A 6 29.60 -5.87 44.96
N ILE A 7 29.48 -6.50 43.79
CA ILE A 7 28.20 -6.82 43.17
C ILE A 7 28.03 -8.34 43.19
N LYS A 8 26.92 -8.80 43.77
CA LYS A 8 26.57 -10.22 43.83
C LYS A 8 25.21 -10.44 43.19
N PRO A 9 24.95 -11.63 42.61
CA PRO A 9 23.61 -12.01 42.17
C PRO A 9 22.60 -11.93 43.32
N LEU A 10 21.33 -11.64 43.00
CA LEU A 10 20.25 -11.67 43.98
C LEU A 10 19.78 -13.11 44.19
N ASP A 11 20.08 -13.68 45.35
CA ASP A 11 19.54 -14.98 45.75
C ASP A 11 18.12 -14.84 46.33
N LYS A 12 17.35 -15.93 46.32
CA LYS A 12 15.97 -15.95 46.83
C LYS A 12 15.92 -15.56 48.31
N GLY A 13 15.02 -14.64 48.67
CA GLY A 13 14.78 -14.23 50.06
C GLY A 13 15.58 -13.01 50.51
N TYR A 14 16.56 -12.57 49.70
CA TYR A 14 17.29 -11.33 49.97
C TYR A 14 16.36 -10.11 49.93
N GLU A 15 15.27 -10.18 49.18
CA GLU A 15 14.27 -9.10 49.15
C GLU A 15 13.56 -8.86 50.48
N ASP A 16 13.66 -9.82 51.41
CA ASP A 16 13.07 -9.76 52.76
C ASP A 16 14.14 -9.52 53.85
N MET A 17 15.42 -9.43 53.48
CA MET A 17 16.50 -9.18 54.44
C MET A 17 16.44 -7.75 54.98
N PRO A 18 16.58 -7.55 56.31
CA PRO A 18 16.61 -6.21 56.89
C PRO A 18 17.93 -5.49 56.56
N GLY A 19 17.83 -4.19 56.29
CA GLY A 19 18.99 -3.33 56.05
C GLY A 19 18.91 -2.56 54.74
N ALA A 20 19.83 -1.62 54.55
CA ALA A 20 19.94 -0.88 53.30
C ALA A 20 20.57 -1.77 52.23
N MET A 21 19.92 -1.87 51.06
CA MET A 21 20.44 -2.59 49.91
C MET A 21 20.16 -1.85 48.62
N VAL A 22 21.04 -2.03 47.63
CA VAL A 22 20.85 -1.54 46.27
C VAL A 22 20.62 -2.75 45.37
N LEU A 23 19.46 -2.80 44.73
CA LEU A 23 19.09 -3.87 43.81
C LEU A 23 18.98 -3.33 42.38
N PHE A 24 19.77 -3.91 41.48
CA PHE A 24 19.56 -3.80 40.05
C PHE A 24 18.64 -4.93 39.60
N SER A 25 17.52 -4.59 38.97
CA SER A 25 16.52 -5.59 38.59
C SER A 25 15.89 -5.29 37.23
N THR A 26 15.54 -6.35 36.52
CA THR A 26 14.91 -6.31 35.20
C THR A 26 13.51 -6.90 35.26
N PRO A 27 12.59 -6.51 34.36
CA PRO A 27 12.70 -5.46 33.34
C PRO A 27 12.48 -4.03 33.88
N GLY A 28 13.04 -3.03 33.19
CA GLY A 28 13.06 -1.62 33.63
C GLY A 28 11.71 -0.89 33.67
N MET A 29 10.67 -1.41 33.01
CA MET A 29 9.34 -0.78 32.98
C MET A 29 8.34 -1.36 33.99
N LEU A 30 8.79 -2.25 34.90
CA LEU A 30 7.95 -2.92 35.90
C LEU A 30 6.75 -3.69 35.31
N HIS A 31 6.84 -4.21 34.10
CA HIS A 31 5.74 -4.94 33.45
C HIS A 31 5.69 -6.44 33.81
N GLY A 32 6.67 -6.93 34.57
CA GLY A 32 6.77 -8.35 34.95
C GLY A 32 8.08 -8.64 35.68
N GLY A 33 8.41 -9.93 35.83
CA GLY A 33 9.73 -10.38 36.28
C GLY A 33 10.12 -10.00 37.71
N GLN A 34 11.44 -10.01 37.96
CA GLN A 34 12.00 -9.78 39.29
C GLN A 34 11.79 -8.34 39.76
N SER A 35 11.84 -7.35 38.87
CA SER A 35 11.64 -5.94 39.23
C SER A 35 10.24 -5.70 39.77
N LEU A 36 9.20 -6.22 39.10
CA LEU A 36 7.82 -6.10 39.58
C LEU A 36 7.59 -6.90 40.87
N LYS A 37 8.21 -8.08 41.01
CA LYS A 37 8.13 -8.89 42.24
C LYS A 37 8.65 -8.13 43.46
N VAL A 38 9.84 -7.53 43.36
CA VAL A 38 10.45 -6.77 44.45
C VAL A 38 9.71 -5.46 44.69
N PHE A 39 9.33 -4.75 43.62
CA PHE A 39 8.54 -3.52 43.72
C PHE A 39 7.26 -3.72 44.54
N ARG A 40 6.50 -4.81 44.32
CA ARG A 40 5.28 -5.12 45.09
C ARG A 40 5.51 -5.24 46.60
N LYS A 41 6.69 -5.71 47.02
CA LYS A 41 7.07 -5.82 48.43
C LYS A 41 7.52 -4.48 49.01
N TRP A 42 8.26 -3.70 48.23
CA TRP A 42 8.96 -2.51 48.73
C TRP A 42 8.19 -1.20 48.53
N CYS A 43 7.17 -1.17 47.65
CA CYS A 43 6.45 0.05 47.26
C CYS A 43 5.74 0.79 48.40
N HIS A 44 5.38 0.08 49.47
CA HIS A 44 4.61 0.64 50.58
C HIS A 44 5.46 1.35 51.64
N ASP A 45 6.79 1.14 51.66
CA ASP A 45 7.67 1.73 52.67
C ASP A 45 8.27 3.05 52.17
N PRO A 46 8.01 4.19 52.84
CA PRO A 46 8.51 5.51 52.41
C PRO A 46 10.02 5.68 52.57
N ARG A 47 10.72 4.76 53.27
CA ARG A 47 12.19 4.77 53.36
C ARG A 47 12.85 4.21 52.11
N ASN A 48 12.08 3.52 51.27
CA ASN A 48 12.57 2.98 50.02
C ASN A 48 12.54 4.04 48.90
N MET A 49 13.33 3.78 47.86
CA MET A 49 13.35 4.58 46.65
C MET A 49 13.44 3.67 45.43
N ILE A 50 12.78 4.05 44.34
CA ILE A 50 12.98 3.46 43.02
C ILE A 50 13.58 4.50 42.08
N ILE A 51 14.62 4.09 41.35
CA ILE A 51 15.18 4.87 40.24
C ILE A 51 14.70 4.22 38.95
N MET A 52 13.97 4.97 38.14
CA MET A 52 13.49 4.55 36.83
C MET A 52 14.49 5.03 35.77
N PRO A 53 15.29 4.14 35.15
CA PRO A 53 16.47 4.51 34.36
C PRO A 53 16.17 4.88 32.90
N GLY A 54 14.91 4.93 32.49
CA GLY A 54 14.56 5.26 31.11
C GLY A 54 13.06 5.29 30.86
N TYR A 55 12.71 5.60 29.61
CA TYR A 55 11.32 5.74 29.18
C TYR A 55 10.49 4.48 29.49
N CYS A 56 9.26 4.70 29.97
CA CYS A 56 8.27 3.64 30.18
C CYS A 56 7.09 3.85 29.24
N VAL A 57 6.77 2.80 28.47
CA VAL A 57 5.62 2.81 27.55
C VAL A 57 4.33 3.04 28.33
N ALA A 58 3.43 3.85 27.76
CA ALA A 58 2.11 4.11 28.33
C ALA A 58 1.36 2.81 28.64
N GLY A 59 0.72 2.76 29.82
CA GLY A 59 0.00 1.58 30.31
C GLY A 59 0.81 0.66 31.23
N THR A 60 2.15 0.71 31.18
CA THR A 60 3.01 -0.05 32.10
C THR A 60 2.93 0.46 33.54
N VAL A 61 3.23 -0.41 34.52
CA VAL A 61 3.33 0.00 35.93
C VAL A 61 4.40 1.08 36.10
N GLY A 62 5.54 0.97 35.41
CA GLY A 62 6.59 1.99 35.44
C GLY A 62 6.08 3.37 35.03
N ALA A 63 5.33 3.46 33.92
CA ALA A 63 4.74 4.73 33.49
C ALA A 63 3.75 5.29 34.52
N LYS A 64 2.99 4.42 35.19
CA LYS A 64 2.06 4.81 36.24
C LYS A 64 2.78 5.39 37.47
N VAL A 65 3.88 4.77 37.87
CA VAL A 65 4.73 5.18 39.01
C VAL A 65 5.42 6.52 38.71
N ILE A 66 6.00 6.69 37.52
CA ILE A 66 6.67 7.93 37.10
C ILE A 66 5.69 9.12 37.07
N ARG A 67 4.42 8.87 36.71
CA ARG A 67 3.35 9.89 36.75
C ARG A 67 2.89 10.27 38.16
N GLY A 68 3.50 9.69 39.21
CA GLY A 68 3.22 10.02 40.61
C GLY A 68 1.95 9.39 41.18
N MET A 69 1.41 8.34 40.55
CA MET A 69 0.22 7.66 41.09
C MET A 69 0.52 7.00 42.43
N LYS A 70 -0.27 7.35 43.45
CA LYS A 70 -0.13 6.86 44.83
C LYS A 70 -0.79 5.51 45.08
N LYS A 71 -1.70 5.08 44.21
CA LYS A 71 -2.34 3.76 44.25
C LYS A 71 -2.38 3.17 42.85
N ILE A 72 -1.84 1.97 42.70
CA ILE A 72 -1.75 1.28 41.40
C ILE A 72 -2.25 -0.15 41.55
N GLU A 73 -3.08 -0.59 40.60
CA GLU A 73 -3.47 -1.99 40.47
C GLU A 73 -2.39 -2.79 39.73
N ILE A 74 -1.97 -3.89 40.34
CA ILE A 74 -1.01 -4.85 39.80
C ILE A 74 -1.61 -6.24 39.98
N GLU A 75 -1.86 -6.96 38.87
CA GLU A 75 -2.39 -8.34 38.88
C GLU A 75 -3.67 -8.49 39.75
N GLY A 76 -4.62 -7.55 39.66
CA GLY A 76 -5.89 -7.59 40.39
C GLY A 76 -5.81 -7.16 41.85
N LYS A 77 -4.64 -6.70 42.32
CA LYS A 77 -4.44 -6.20 43.69
C LYS A 77 -4.02 -4.75 43.69
N MET A 78 -4.58 -3.96 44.61
CA MET A 78 -4.21 -2.57 44.81
C MET A 78 -2.97 -2.47 45.70
N HIS A 79 -2.01 -1.63 45.29
CA HIS A 79 -0.79 -1.34 46.02
C HIS A 79 -0.65 0.16 46.29
N ASP A 80 -0.29 0.52 47.52
CA ASP A 80 0.05 1.89 47.93
C ASP A 80 1.51 2.21 47.61
N ILE A 81 1.74 3.31 46.90
CA ILE A 81 3.06 3.74 46.44
C ILE A 81 3.54 4.89 47.33
N ASN A 82 4.26 4.53 48.39
CA ASN A 82 4.80 5.45 49.38
C ASN A 82 6.31 5.68 49.22
N LEU A 83 7.02 4.78 48.53
CA LEU A 83 8.44 4.96 48.24
C LEU A 83 8.71 6.20 47.37
N ALA A 84 9.93 6.74 47.47
CA ALA A 84 10.37 7.85 46.62
C ALA A 84 10.60 7.38 45.18
N VAL A 85 10.19 8.16 44.19
CA VAL A 85 10.32 7.83 42.77
C VAL A 85 11.23 8.86 42.11
N GLU A 86 12.36 8.41 41.59
CA GLU A 86 13.29 9.23 40.80
C GLU A 86 13.33 8.75 39.36
N TYR A 87 13.25 9.68 38.41
CA TYR A 87 13.30 9.40 36.98
C TYR A 87 14.60 9.92 36.38
N MET A 88 15.45 9.02 35.89
CA MET A 88 16.73 9.36 35.28
C MET A 88 16.82 8.75 33.89
N LEU A 89 17.25 9.53 32.90
CA LEU A 89 17.37 9.08 31.52
C LEU A 89 18.78 8.55 31.24
N PHE A 90 18.98 7.24 31.44
CA PHE A 90 20.18 6.52 31.02
C PHE A 90 19.91 5.75 29.72
N SER A 91 19.67 6.49 28.64
CA SER A 91 19.42 5.90 27.33
C SER A 91 20.68 5.92 26.47
N PRO A 92 21.13 4.78 25.90
CA PRO A 92 22.19 4.75 24.90
C PRO A 92 21.69 5.15 23.50
N HIS A 93 20.47 5.69 23.38
CA HIS A 93 19.96 6.16 22.11
C HIS A 93 20.64 7.47 21.68
N ALA A 94 20.73 7.67 20.37
CA ALA A 94 21.28 8.89 19.80
C ALA A 94 20.47 10.09 20.33
N ASP A 95 21.17 11.03 20.94
CA ASP A 95 20.57 12.30 21.33
C ASP A 95 20.46 13.21 20.10
N VAL A 96 19.74 14.32 20.28
CA VAL A 96 19.57 15.31 19.21
C VAL A 96 20.90 15.78 18.64
N LYS A 97 21.90 15.98 19.50
CA LYS A 97 23.22 16.44 19.06
C LYS A 97 23.88 15.41 18.15
N GLY A 98 23.84 14.13 18.51
CA GLY A 98 24.35 13.04 17.69
C GLY A 98 23.66 12.96 16.33
N ILE A 99 22.32 13.04 16.30
CA ILE A 99 21.56 12.98 15.03
C ILE A 99 21.87 14.20 14.16
N MET A 100 21.85 15.41 14.73
CA MET A 100 22.14 16.63 13.97
C MET A 100 23.58 16.66 13.44
N GLN A 101 24.55 16.18 14.21
CA GLN A 101 25.96 16.14 13.82
C GLN A 101 26.21 15.12 12.71
N GLU A 102 25.59 13.94 12.79
CA GLU A 102 25.80 12.88 11.80
C GLU A 102 25.07 13.20 10.49
N PHE A 103 23.79 13.56 10.58
CA PHE A 103 22.91 13.68 9.40
C PHE A 103 22.72 15.09 8.90
N HIS A 104 23.21 16.11 9.62
CA HIS A 104 23.07 17.53 9.24
C HIS A 104 21.62 17.97 8.99
N VAL A 105 20.66 17.30 9.63
CA VAL A 105 19.22 17.62 9.53
C VAL A 105 18.73 18.30 10.81
N PRO A 106 17.80 19.27 10.73
CA PRO A 106 17.16 19.84 11.90
C PRO A 106 16.28 18.80 12.58
N VAL A 107 16.50 18.57 13.87
CA VAL A 107 15.70 17.64 14.68
C VAL A 107 14.78 18.44 15.59
N LEU A 108 13.48 18.19 15.49
CA LEU A 108 12.47 18.73 16.40
C LEU A 108 12.27 17.75 17.56
N MET A 109 12.37 18.24 18.80
CA MET A 109 12.04 17.46 20.00
C MET A 109 10.67 17.85 20.53
N PRO A 110 9.62 17.03 20.31
CA PRO A 110 8.40 17.17 21.09
C PRO A 110 8.67 16.77 22.55
N ALA A 111 7.76 17.10 23.47
CA ALA A 111 7.94 16.68 24.85
C ALA A 111 7.91 15.15 24.95
N ASN A 112 8.63 14.57 25.91
CA ASN A 112 8.74 13.12 26.07
C ASN A 112 7.35 12.46 26.14
N GLY A 113 7.02 11.62 25.15
CA GLY A 113 5.74 10.92 25.04
C GLY A 113 4.70 11.58 24.14
N GLU A 114 5.03 12.69 23.49
CA GLU A 114 4.20 13.31 22.45
C GLU A 114 4.61 12.80 21.06
N SER A 115 3.60 12.47 20.25
CA SER A 115 3.78 12.20 18.82
C SER A 115 3.41 13.45 18.03
N VAL A 116 4.29 13.92 17.16
CA VAL A 116 4.01 14.99 16.20
C VAL A 116 3.91 14.39 14.81
N VAL A 117 2.84 14.71 14.10
CA VAL A 117 2.67 14.38 12.69
C VAL A 117 3.07 15.60 11.88
N ILE A 118 4.16 15.50 11.12
CA ILE A 118 4.57 16.52 10.16
C ILE A 118 4.04 16.06 8.80
N PRO A 119 3.01 16.70 8.24
CA PRO A 119 2.54 16.37 6.89
C PRO A 119 3.62 16.78 5.89
N GLY A 120 4.39 15.81 5.41
CA GLY A 120 5.27 15.99 4.27
C GLY A 120 4.46 15.85 2.98
N ILE A 121 4.30 16.94 2.24
CA ILE A 121 3.84 16.86 0.85
C ILE A 121 5.09 16.56 0.02
N ALA A 122 5.30 15.30 -0.32
CA ALA A 122 6.26 14.93 -1.35
C ALA A 122 5.57 15.09 -2.72
N THR A 123 5.67 16.27 -3.32
CA THR A 123 5.36 16.43 -4.74
C THR A 123 6.43 15.71 -5.53
N LEU A 124 6.01 14.67 -6.25
CA LEU A 124 6.86 13.91 -7.14
C LEU A 124 6.54 14.31 -8.58
N GLU A 125 7.50 14.94 -9.24
CA GLU A 125 7.44 15.24 -10.67
C GLU A 125 8.03 14.08 -11.46
N VAL A 126 7.30 13.59 -12.47
CA VAL A 126 7.75 12.50 -13.33
C VAL A 126 7.40 12.84 -14.77
N ASP A 127 8.38 12.69 -15.66
CA ASP A 127 8.17 12.89 -17.09
C ASP A 127 7.40 11.71 -17.69
N VAL A 128 6.38 12.02 -18.48
CA VAL A 128 5.55 11.02 -19.16
C VAL A 128 5.84 11.06 -20.67
N PRO A 129 6.30 9.95 -21.26
CA PRO A 129 6.47 9.83 -22.71
C PRO A 129 5.18 10.11 -23.49
N HIS A 130 5.29 10.88 -24.58
CA HIS A 130 4.15 11.29 -25.40
C HIS A 130 3.40 10.11 -26.03
N ASP A 131 4.11 9.06 -26.43
CA ASP A 131 3.54 7.84 -27.01
C ASP A 131 2.59 7.12 -26.05
N ILE A 132 2.91 7.10 -24.75
CA ILE A 132 2.03 6.53 -23.72
C ILE A 132 0.77 7.38 -23.58
N VAL A 133 0.91 8.70 -23.56
CA VAL A 133 -0.24 9.62 -23.49
C VAL A 133 -1.15 9.44 -24.71
N GLN A 134 -0.57 9.41 -25.91
CA GLN A 134 -1.32 9.23 -27.14
C GLN A 134 -2.04 7.88 -27.16
N ARG A 135 -1.37 6.80 -26.72
CA ARG A 135 -1.99 5.48 -26.62
C ARG A 135 -3.18 5.48 -25.66
N CYS A 136 -3.09 6.11 -24.49
CA CYS A 136 -4.23 6.22 -23.58
C CYS A 136 -5.41 6.96 -24.23
N ILE A 137 -5.13 8.05 -24.95
CA ILE A 137 -6.13 8.82 -25.69
C ILE A 137 -6.80 7.94 -26.75
N ASP A 138 -6.04 7.13 -27.48
CA ASP A 138 -6.56 6.26 -28.53
C ASP A 138 -7.42 5.10 -27.97
N LEU A 139 -7.08 4.61 -26.78
CA LEU A 139 -7.83 3.55 -26.08
C LEU A 139 -9.15 4.03 -25.46
N ASP A 140 -9.32 5.33 -25.22
CA ASP A 140 -10.57 5.88 -24.68
C ASP A 140 -11.67 5.98 -25.76
N PRO A 141 -12.85 5.37 -25.59
CA PRO A 141 -13.94 5.52 -26.56
C PRO A 141 -14.62 6.91 -26.51
N ALA A 142 -14.39 7.74 -25.49
CA ALA A 142 -15.08 9.01 -25.35
C ALA A 142 -14.65 10.05 -26.43
N PRO A 143 -15.58 10.64 -27.20
CA PRO A 143 -15.23 11.60 -28.25
C PRO A 143 -14.61 12.90 -27.72
N SER A 144 -14.98 13.31 -26.51
CA SER A 144 -14.58 14.61 -25.96
C SER A 144 -13.10 14.67 -25.56
N LYS A 145 -12.48 13.52 -25.26
CA LYS A 145 -11.10 13.36 -24.74
C LYS A 145 -10.72 14.31 -23.58
N LYS A 146 -11.70 14.98 -22.95
CA LYS A 146 -11.49 15.98 -21.89
C LYS A 146 -11.02 15.34 -20.58
N ALA A 147 -11.41 14.09 -20.35
CA ALA A 147 -11.08 13.32 -19.18
C ALA A 147 -10.74 11.89 -19.64
N CYS A 148 -9.55 11.72 -20.20
CA CYS A 148 -9.02 10.42 -20.57
C CYS A 148 -8.36 9.77 -19.36
N PRO A 149 -8.70 8.52 -19.01
CA PRO A 149 -7.93 7.75 -18.05
C PRO A 149 -6.47 7.65 -18.50
N PHE A 150 -5.54 7.87 -17.58
CA PHE A 150 -4.12 7.67 -17.82
C PHE A 150 -3.70 6.34 -17.21
N SER A 151 -3.12 5.46 -18.02
CA SER A 151 -2.63 4.14 -17.60
C SER A 151 -1.21 3.95 -18.10
N ALA A 152 -0.27 3.80 -17.17
CA ALA A 152 1.13 3.60 -17.47
C ALA A 152 1.82 2.80 -16.35
N CYS A 153 2.99 2.24 -16.65
CA CYS A 153 3.82 1.58 -15.64
C CYS A 153 4.82 2.57 -15.07
N LEU A 154 4.79 2.77 -13.75
CA LEU A 154 5.77 3.57 -13.02
C LEU A 154 6.82 2.64 -12.42
N ILE A 155 8.07 2.78 -12.83
CA ILE A 155 9.21 2.02 -12.31
C ILE A 155 10.11 2.96 -11.51
N MET A 156 10.56 2.49 -10.34
CA MET A 156 11.57 3.17 -9.55
C MET A 156 12.89 2.41 -9.65
N ASP A 157 13.87 3.01 -10.31
CA ASP A 157 15.24 2.53 -10.33
C ASP A 157 16.06 3.22 -9.23
N LYS A 158 16.88 2.45 -8.52
CA LYS A 158 17.78 2.97 -7.47
C LYS A 158 18.81 3.95 -8.01
N GLN A 159 19.13 3.88 -9.32
CA GLN A 159 20.13 4.76 -9.95
C GLN A 159 19.50 5.94 -10.69
N ASN A 160 18.36 5.75 -11.35
CA ASN A 160 17.78 6.73 -12.27
C ASN A 160 16.49 7.41 -11.76
N GLY A 161 16.02 7.07 -10.56
CA GLY A 161 14.81 7.64 -9.98
C GLY A 161 13.54 7.00 -10.54
N LEU A 162 12.46 7.77 -10.62
CA LEU A 162 11.15 7.31 -11.10
C LEU A 162 11.01 7.56 -12.59
N GLU A 163 10.58 6.54 -13.32
CA GLU A 163 10.44 6.53 -14.77
C GLU A 163 9.08 5.95 -15.14
N VAL A 164 8.37 6.61 -16.08
CA VAL A 164 7.13 6.10 -16.66
C VAL A 164 7.45 5.40 -17.97
N ILE A 165 7.04 4.14 -18.09
CA ILE A 165 7.27 3.31 -19.28
C ILE A 165 6.01 2.52 -19.68
N SER A 166 6.03 1.95 -20.88
CA SER A 166 4.95 1.09 -21.37
C SER A 166 4.94 -0.28 -20.68
N CYS A 167 3.82 -1.00 -20.77
CA CYS A 167 3.71 -2.37 -20.26
C CYS A 167 4.71 -3.32 -20.94
N GLU A 168 4.97 -3.13 -22.24
CA GLU A 168 5.94 -3.90 -23.01
C GLU A 168 7.37 -3.63 -22.53
N ALA A 169 7.72 -2.36 -22.33
CA ALA A 169 9.02 -1.99 -21.78
C ALA A 169 9.22 -2.53 -20.35
N ALA A 170 8.18 -2.49 -19.52
CA ALA A 170 8.21 -3.06 -18.17
C ALA A 170 8.40 -4.58 -18.18
N ALA A 171 7.63 -5.30 -19.01
CA ALA A 171 7.76 -6.74 -19.16
C ALA A 171 9.16 -7.15 -19.64
N ASN A 172 9.73 -6.42 -20.61
CA ASN A 172 11.09 -6.64 -21.08
C ASN A 172 12.14 -6.42 -19.98
N LYS A 173 12.02 -5.33 -19.19
CA LYS A 173 12.93 -5.06 -18.05
C LYS A 173 12.83 -6.16 -16.97
N LEU A 174 11.63 -6.69 -16.74
CA LEU A 174 11.37 -7.75 -15.76
C LEU A 174 11.61 -9.17 -16.30
N GLN A 175 11.98 -9.32 -17.58
CA GLN A 175 12.14 -10.61 -18.26
C GLN A 175 10.88 -11.48 -18.16
N MET A 176 9.71 -10.85 -18.27
CA MET A 176 8.41 -11.50 -18.21
C MET A 176 7.78 -11.58 -19.61
N GLY A 177 7.06 -12.66 -19.87
CA GLY A 177 6.16 -12.73 -21.02
C GLY A 177 4.89 -11.93 -20.77
N LEU A 178 4.43 -11.20 -21.78
CA LEU A 178 3.10 -10.60 -21.76
C LEU A 178 2.07 -11.61 -22.25
N HIS A 179 0.95 -11.68 -21.54
CA HIS A 179 -0.22 -12.43 -21.96
C HIS A 179 -1.30 -11.44 -22.38
N THR A 180 -1.77 -11.56 -23.61
CA THR A 180 -2.96 -10.85 -24.11
C THR A 180 -4.19 -11.70 -23.83
N ILE A 181 -5.26 -11.08 -23.34
CA ILE A 181 -6.53 -11.74 -23.07
C ILE A 181 -7.52 -11.27 -24.13
N THR A 182 -7.77 -12.13 -25.09
CA THR A 182 -8.77 -11.88 -26.11
C THR A 182 -10.13 -12.42 -25.65
N LEU A 183 -11.16 -11.57 -25.70
CA LEU A 183 -12.54 -11.91 -25.41
C LEU A 183 -13.33 -12.03 -26.70
N SER A 184 -14.41 -12.83 -26.69
CA SER A 184 -15.33 -12.90 -27.82
C SER A 184 -16.79 -12.95 -27.40
N GLN A 185 -17.66 -12.45 -28.28
CA GLN A 185 -19.10 -12.45 -28.12
C GLN A 185 -19.80 -12.69 -29.45
N LEU A 186 -20.75 -13.62 -29.44
CA LEU A 186 -21.59 -13.92 -30.59
C LEU A 186 -22.79 -12.98 -30.66
N ILE A 187 -23.03 -12.39 -31.83
CA ILE A 187 -24.14 -11.47 -32.09
C ILE A 187 -24.99 -12.07 -33.21
N LYS A 188 -26.28 -12.26 -32.92
CA LYS A 188 -27.25 -12.80 -33.89
C LYS A 188 -27.92 -11.68 -34.68
N SER A 189 -28.02 -11.90 -35.98
CA SER A 189 -28.80 -11.13 -36.94
C SER A 189 -30.11 -11.85 -37.29
N ARG A 190 -31.08 -11.10 -37.80
CA ARG A 190 -32.33 -11.65 -38.36
C ARG A 190 -32.17 -12.10 -39.81
N ASN A 191 -31.26 -11.46 -40.54
CA ASN A 191 -30.98 -11.69 -41.95
C ASN A 191 -29.47 -11.95 -42.15
N PRO A 192 -29.07 -12.45 -43.33
CA PRO A 192 -27.65 -12.61 -43.65
C PRO A 192 -26.89 -11.30 -43.49
N VAL A 193 -25.72 -11.38 -42.86
CA VAL A 193 -24.90 -10.21 -42.51
C VAL A 193 -24.41 -9.50 -43.78
N ASP A 194 -24.74 -8.21 -43.90
CA ASP A 194 -24.20 -7.36 -44.96
C ASP A 194 -22.87 -6.74 -44.49
N TRP A 195 -21.78 -7.40 -44.88
CA TRP A 195 -20.43 -6.99 -44.52
C TRP A 195 -20.03 -5.61 -45.04
N ARG A 196 -20.61 -5.15 -46.15
CA ARG A 196 -20.32 -3.81 -46.68
C ARG A 196 -20.98 -2.74 -45.83
N ALA A 197 -22.26 -2.90 -45.55
CA ALA A 197 -22.99 -1.98 -44.68
C ALA A 197 -22.38 -1.95 -43.27
N LEU A 198 -21.94 -3.10 -42.75
CA LEU A 198 -21.27 -3.20 -41.46
C LEU A 198 -19.91 -2.49 -41.45
N SER A 199 -19.10 -2.69 -42.49
CA SER A 199 -17.81 -2.00 -42.65
C SER A 199 -17.98 -0.48 -42.74
N GLU A 200 -18.98 0.01 -43.48
CA GLU A 200 -19.28 1.44 -43.58
C GLU A 200 -19.71 2.02 -42.22
N ALA A 201 -20.60 1.33 -41.50
CA ALA A 201 -21.06 1.76 -40.18
C ALA A 201 -19.93 1.83 -39.15
N LEU A 202 -18.96 0.91 -39.21
CA LEU A 202 -17.83 0.85 -38.29
C LEU A 202 -16.72 1.88 -38.58
N THR A 203 -16.73 2.50 -39.78
CA THR A 203 -15.75 3.53 -40.18
C THR A 203 -15.82 4.78 -39.29
N ILE A 204 -16.94 5.01 -38.62
CA ILE A 204 -17.10 6.10 -37.65
C ILE A 204 -16.17 5.95 -36.43
N HIS A 205 -15.79 4.71 -36.08
CA HIS A 205 -14.96 4.41 -34.92
C HIS A 205 -13.49 4.25 -35.29
N ASP A 206 -13.21 3.71 -36.48
CA ASP A 206 -11.87 3.59 -37.02
C ASP A 206 -11.85 3.89 -38.52
N SER A 207 -11.27 5.03 -38.88
CA SER A 207 -11.12 5.44 -40.28
C SER A 207 -10.11 4.60 -41.07
N ASN A 208 -9.26 3.83 -40.39
CA ASN A 208 -8.23 2.98 -40.97
C ASN A 208 -8.58 1.48 -40.88
N LEU A 209 -9.85 1.14 -40.62
CA LEU A 209 -10.29 -0.26 -40.54
C LEU A 209 -9.94 -1.04 -41.82
N GLN A 210 -9.67 -2.34 -41.66
CA GLN A 210 -9.32 -3.22 -42.75
C GLN A 210 -10.42 -4.23 -43.00
N HIS A 211 -10.92 -4.27 -44.23
CA HIS A 211 -11.85 -5.30 -44.69
C HIS A 211 -11.05 -6.44 -45.33
N LYS A 212 -11.00 -7.60 -44.68
CA LYS A 212 -10.37 -8.82 -45.17
C LYS A 212 -11.41 -9.81 -45.71
N GLN A 213 -10.95 -10.84 -46.41
CA GLN A 213 -11.86 -11.87 -46.96
C GLN A 213 -12.67 -12.61 -45.88
N ASP A 214 -12.14 -12.67 -44.66
CA ASP A 214 -12.72 -13.42 -43.54
C ASP A 214 -13.17 -12.51 -42.37
N GLY A 215 -13.40 -11.21 -42.59
CA GLY A 215 -13.92 -10.31 -41.55
C GLY A 215 -13.42 -8.87 -41.62
N ILE A 216 -13.74 -8.11 -40.57
CA ILE A 216 -13.40 -6.68 -40.42
C ILE A 216 -12.46 -6.53 -39.22
N GLU A 217 -11.34 -5.85 -39.41
CA GLU A 217 -10.40 -5.52 -38.33
C GLU A 217 -10.39 -4.02 -38.06
N LEU A 218 -10.55 -3.65 -36.79
CA LEU A 218 -10.41 -2.28 -36.29
C LEU A 218 -9.18 -2.20 -35.39
N PHE A 219 -8.62 -1.00 -35.29
CA PHE A 219 -7.49 -0.67 -34.42
C PHE A 219 -6.31 -1.63 -34.62
N HIS A 220 -5.93 -1.86 -35.88
CA HIS A 220 -4.85 -2.79 -36.24
C HIS A 220 -5.06 -4.24 -35.77
N GLY A 221 -6.30 -4.67 -35.60
CA GLY A 221 -6.67 -6.05 -35.23
C GLY A 221 -6.97 -6.26 -33.75
N GLU A 222 -6.84 -5.21 -32.91
CA GLU A 222 -7.24 -5.28 -31.49
C GLU A 222 -8.74 -5.51 -31.31
N ILE A 223 -9.56 -5.19 -32.33
CA ILE A 223 -10.96 -5.60 -32.42
C ILE A 223 -11.20 -6.21 -33.80
N CYS A 224 -11.79 -7.40 -33.82
CA CYS A 224 -12.14 -8.12 -35.04
C CYS A 224 -13.63 -8.49 -35.06
N VAL A 225 -14.27 -8.37 -36.21
CA VAL A 225 -15.63 -8.86 -36.47
C VAL A 225 -15.54 -9.94 -37.52
N LEU A 226 -15.80 -11.19 -37.13
CA LEU A 226 -15.60 -12.37 -37.95
C LEU A 226 -16.92 -13.10 -38.25
N PRO A 227 -17.05 -13.78 -39.41
CA PRO A 227 -18.19 -14.63 -39.71
C PRO A 227 -18.13 -15.92 -38.87
N VAL A 228 -19.29 -16.41 -38.44
CA VAL A 228 -19.38 -17.73 -37.79
C VAL A 228 -19.53 -18.82 -38.84
N LYS A 229 -18.64 -19.82 -38.81
CA LYS A 229 -18.68 -20.93 -39.78
C LYS A 229 -20.00 -21.68 -39.69
N GLY A 230 -20.78 -21.63 -40.77
CA GLY A 230 -22.06 -22.35 -40.89
C GLY A 230 -23.29 -21.56 -40.43
N ASP A 231 -23.14 -20.28 -40.04
CA ASP A 231 -24.27 -19.39 -39.70
C ASP A 231 -24.07 -18.00 -40.32
N GLU A 232 -24.70 -17.76 -41.47
CA GLU A 232 -24.64 -16.47 -42.19
C GLU A 232 -25.40 -15.34 -41.46
N ASN A 233 -26.20 -15.68 -40.45
CA ASN A 233 -26.96 -14.74 -39.63
C ASN A 233 -26.26 -14.45 -38.31
N GLN A 234 -24.97 -14.78 -38.17
CA GLN A 234 -24.23 -14.58 -36.93
C GLN A 234 -22.84 -14.01 -37.19
N VAL A 235 -22.44 -13.08 -36.33
CA VAL A 235 -21.07 -12.54 -36.29
C VAL A 235 -20.45 -12.80 -34.92
N GLU A 236 -19.15 -13.01 -34.91
CA GLU A 236 -18.34 -13.05 -33.70
C GLU A 236 -17.58 -11.73 -33.58
N LEU A 237 -17.86 -10.97 -32.52
CA LEU A 237 -17.08 -9.82 -32.13
C LEU A 237 -15.98 -10.30 -31.19
N ILE A 238 -14.73 -10.05 -31.56
CA ILE A 238 -13.53 -10.41 -30.81
C ILE A 238 -12.79 -9.12 -30.45
N TRP A 239 -12.31 -8.98 -29.22
CA TRP A 239 -11.51 -7.82 -28.81
C TRP A 239 -10.48 -8.19 -27.76
N ASP A 240 -9.35 -7.48 -27.77
CA ASP A 240 -8.34 -7.58 -26.73
C ASP A 240 -8.73 -6.76 -25.48
N GLU A 241 -8.24 -7.17 -24.32
CA GLU A 241 -8.56 -6.56 -23.02
C GLU A 241 -8.28 -5.07 -22.95
N CYS A 242 -7.30 -4.58 -23.71
CA CYS A 242 -6.98 -3.15 -23.80
C CYS A 242 -8.11 -2.32 -24.42
N ARG A 243 -8.98 -2.95 -25.23
CA ARG A 243 -10.13 -2.36 -25.92
C ARG A 243 -11.47 -2.69 -25.26
N GLU A 244 -11.49 -3.21 -24.05
CA GLU A 244 -12.72 -3.56 -23.32
C GLU A 244 -13.74 -2.39 -23.30
N ALA A 245 -13.27 -1.16 -23.11
CA ALA A 245 -14.15 0.02 -23.10
C ALA A 245 -14.86 0.27 -24.45
N TRP A 246 -14.23 -0.12 -25.56
CA TRP A 246 -14.79 0.01 -26.91
C TRP A 246 -15.83 -1.06 -27.23
N GLN A 247 -15.83 -2.19 -26.52
CA GLN A 247 -16.74 -3.31 -26.74
C GLN A 247 -18.20 -2.86 -26.87
N SER A 248 -18.67 -2.07 -25.91
CA SER A 248 -20.07 -1.64 -25.85
C SER A 248 -20.47 -0.75 -27.04
N VAL A 249 -19.56 0.15 -27.43
CA VAL A 249 -19.76 1.12 -28.52
C VAL A 249 -19.80 0.42 -29.88
N ILE A 250 -18.84 -0.49 -30.11
CA ILE A 250 -18.78 -1.29 -31.33
C ILE A 250 -19.98 -2.24 -31.41
N MET A 251 -20.29 -2.94 -30.31
CA MET A 251 -21.44 -3.84 -30.25
C MET A 251 -22.76 -3.12 -30.56
N GLN A 252 -22.98 -1.93 -30.00
CA GLN A 252 -24.17 -1.13 -30.31
C GLN A 252 -24.27 -0.81 -31.81
N THR A 253 -23.16 -0.41 -32.42
CA THR A 253 -23.11 -0.08 -33.85
C THR A 253 -23.44 -1.30 -34.72
N ILE A 254 -22.91 -2.48 -34.34
CA ILE A 254 -23.22 -3.75 -35.01
C ILE A 254 -24.71 -4.06 -34.88
N GLN A 255 -25.27 -4.02 -33.67
CA GLN A 255 -26.68 -4.33 -33.42
C GLN A 255 -27.64 -3.38 -34.16
N GLU A 256 -27.34 -2.08 -34.18
CA GLU A 256 -28.11 -1.09 -34.93
C GLU A 256 -28.06 -1.34 -36.44
N THR A 257 -26.91 -1.75 -36.97
CA THR A 257 -26.76 -2.05 -38.40
C THR A 257 -27.53 -3.32 -38.79
N LEU A 258 -27.41 -4.38 -37.99
CA LEU A 258 -28.12 -5.65 -38.23
C LEU A 258 -29.64 -5.51 -38.08
N SER A 259 -30.13 -4.63 -37.20
CA SER A 259 -31.56 -4.38 -37.01
C SER A 259 -32.20 -3.52 -38.10
N LYS A 260 -31.41 -2.67 -38.79
CA LYS A 260 -31.87 -1.81 -39.90
C LYS A 260 -31.92 -2.53 -41.25
N GLN A 261 -31.41 -3.77 -41.35
CA GLN A 261 -31.49 -4.54 -42.59
C GLN A 261 -32.96 -4.83 -42.95
N PRO A 262 -33.39 -4.54 -44.19
CA PRO A 262 -34.75 -4.83 -44.63
C PRO A 262 -35.02 -6.34 -44.51
N LEU A 263 -36.20 -6.70 -43.99
CA LEU A 263 -36.66 -8.09 -43.99
C LEU A 263 -36.67 -8.60 -45.43
N GLY A 264 -35.87 -9.63 -45.70
CA GLY A 264 -35.90 -10.31 -46.99
C GLY A 264 -37.32 -10.80 -47.26
N ILE A 265 -37.93 -10.29 -48.33
CA ILE A 265 -39.21 -10.79 -48.83
C ILE A 265 -38.88 -12.13 -49.50
N THR A 266 -39.13 -13.24 -48.80
CA THR A 266 -39.36 -14.55 -49.44
C THR A 266 -40.80 -14.66 -49.86
#